data_AF-T0NC16-F1
#
_entry.id   AF-T0NC16-F1
#
_cell.length_a   1.000
_cell.length_b   1.000
_cell.length_c   1.000
_cell.angle_alpha   90.00
_cell.angle_beta   90.00
_cell.angle_gamma   90.00
#
_symmetry.space_group_name_H-M   'P 1'
#
loop_
_entity.id
_entity.type
_entity.pdbx_description
1 polymer ?
#
loop_
_entity_poly.entity_id
_entity_poly.type
_entity_poly.pdbx_seq_one_letter_code
_entity_poly.pdbx_strand_id
1 'polypeptide(L)'
;MDGRKWSELTVFTVGEFITIALFFFLSKGPLVFYLYIGLSPLIFVLLCLYLRDVRSAVRKMLMSRDLVIFVSVFFIWLYLYSVSRNGPLFVVETAYFPAFLEEFNFRFIMVVFLKRYIGEGRAVVLQSLLYSVAYSNYLVFSPTGYPGFYLELFIIDNIAMACIYGAIYYLRKNIYIDISIHMSLYLMDVFLPASMGWIAYISTPV
;
A
#
# COMPACT_ATOMS: atom_id res chain seq x y z
N MET A 1 -9.84 -16.14 -26.06
CA MET A 1 -9.84 -14.85 -25.32
C MET A 1 -9.70 -13.73 -26.33
N ASP A 2 -10.53 -12.68 -26.22
CA ASP A 2 -10.55 -11.51 -27.12
C ASP A 2 -9.21 -10.74 -27.09
N GLY A 3 -8.74 -10.24 -28.24
CA GLY A 3 -7.42 -9.58 -28.39
C GLY A 3 -7.24 -8.37 -27.46
N ARG A 4 -8.34 -7.68 -27.13
CA ARG A 4 -8.35 -6.59 -26.16
C ARG A 4 -7.98 -7.04 -24.74
N LYS A 5 -8.40 -8.24 -24.31
CA LYS A 5 -8.08 -8.77 -22.98
C LYS A 5 -6.58 -9.03 -22.81
N TRP A 6 -5.90 -9.44 -23.88
CA TRP A 6 -4.45 -9.62 -23.88
C TRP A 6 -3.72 -8.28 -23.78
N SER A 7 -4.18 -7.27 -24.53
CA SER A 7 -3.59 -5.93 -24.46
C SER A 7 -3.69 -5.32 -23.05
N GLU A 8 -4.85 -5.45 -22.40
CA GLU A 8 -5.03 -4.98 -21.01
C GLU A 8 -4.17 -5.77 -20.02
N LEU A 9 -4.00 -7.08 -20.20
CA LEU A 9 -3.11 -7.88 -19.37
C LEU A 9 -1.65 -7.45 -19.55
N THR A 10 -1.20 -7.21 -20.78
CA THR A 10 0.16 -6.74 -21.06
C THR A 10 0.41 -5.38 -20.40
N VAL A 11 -0.50 -4.42 -20.57
CA VAL A 11 -0.35 -3.08 -19.98
C VAL A 11 -0.34 -3.14 -18.44
N PHE A 12 -1.22 -3.93 -17.84
CA PHE A 12 -1.22 -4.17 -16.40
C PHE A 12 0.10 -4.78 -15.94
N THR A 13 0.54 -5.89 -16.53
CA THR A 13 1.76 -6.58 -16.13
C THR A 13 2.99 -5.69 -16.25
N VAL A 14 3.10 -4.89 -17.33
CA VAL A 14 4.22 -3.95 -17.49
C VAL A 14 4.16 -2.84 -16.44
N GLY A 15 3.00 -2.24 -16.21
CA GLY A 15 2.83 -1.18 -15.22
C GLY A 15 3.11 -1.63 -13.79
N GLU A 16 2.58 -2.80 -13.40
CA GLU A 16 2.83 -3.41 -12.09
C GLU A 16 4.27 -3.84 -11.94
N PHE A 17 4.89 -4.42 -12.98
CA PHE A 17 6.30 -4.81 -12.92
C PHE A 17 7.19 -3.59 -12.66
N ILE A 18 6.96 -2.48 -13.36
CA ILE A 18 7.72 -1.24 -13.13
C ILE A 18 7.48 -0.71 -11.71
N THR A 19 6.22 -0.68 -11.25
CA THR A 19 5.87 -0.19 -9.91
C THR A 19 6.50 -1.04 -8.80
N ILE A 20 6.37 -2.37 -8.89
CA ILE A 20 6.95 -3.30 -7.92
C ILE A 20 8.47 -3.26 -7.97
N ALA A 21 9.09 -3.12 -9.15
CA ALA A 21 10.54 -2.97 -9.26
C ALA A 21 11.03 -1.68 -8.60
N LEU A 22 10.36 -0.55 -8.83
CA LEU A 22 10.68 0.72 -8.17
C LEU A 22 10.52 0.60 -6.65
N PHE A 23 9.45 -0.03 -6.17
CA PHE A 23 9.24 -0.31 -4.75
C PHE A 23 10.36 -1.19 -4.18
N PHE A 24 10.66 -2.31 -4.84
CA PHE A 24 11.68 -3.23 -4.37
C PHE A 24 13.07 -2.58 -4.27
N PHE A 25 13.35 -1.55 -5.06
CA PHE A 25 14.61 -0.81 -4.96
C PHE A 25 14.53 0.47 -4.14
N LEU A 26 13.39 0.78 -3.50
CA LEU A 26 13.17 2.04 -2.77
C LEU A 26 14.26 2.30 -1.72
N SER A 27 14.68 1.25 -1.02
CA SER A 27 15.67 1.28 0.06
C SER A 27 17.14 1.41 -0.42
N LYS A 28 17.40 1.40 -1.74
CA LYS A 28 18.75 1.58 -2.28
C LYS A 28 19.26 3.02 -2.20
N GLY A 29 18.38 4.01 -2.09
CA GLY A 29 18.77 5.40 -1.95
C GLY A 29 17.70 6.40 -2.39
N PRO A 30 17.94 7.69 -2.13
CA PRO A 30 16.94 8.74 -2.27
C PRO A 30 16.45 8.92 -3.70
N LEU A 31 17.32 8.74 -4.71
CA LEU A 31 16.91 8.83 -6.12
C LEU A 31 15.80 7.84 -6.45
N VAL A 32 15.91 6.59 -6.02
CA VAL A 32 14.92 5.55 -6.32
C VAL A 32 13.62 5.81 -5.57
N PHE A 33 13.71 6.26 -4.32
CA PHE A 33 12.55 6.72 -3.56
C PHE A 33 11.78 7.83 -4.31
N TYR A 34 12.47 8.87 -4.79
CA TYR A 34 11.83 9.96 -5.55
C TYR A 34 11.26 9.49 -6.88
N LEU A 35 11.94 8.57 -7.57
CA LEU A 35 11.41 7.95 -8.78
C LEU A 35 10.12 7.15 -8.50
N TYR A 36 10.07 6.40 -7.39
CA TYR A 36 8.88 5.67 -6.98
C TYR A 36 7.71 6.63 -6.71
N ILE A 37 7.86 7.58 -5.78
CA ILE A 37 6.76 8.49 -5.41
C ILE A 37 6.33 9.43 -6.54
N GLY A 38 7.22 9.71 -7.50
CA GLY A 38 6.96 10.56 -8.66
C GLY A 38 6.36 9.82 -9.86
N LEU A 39 6.86 8.63 -10.19
CA LEU A 39 6.41 7.87 -11.37
C LEU A 39 5.21 6.98 -11.09
N SER A 40 5.10 6.38 -9.90
CA SER A 40 3.97 5.50 -9.56
C SER A 40 2.61 6.15 -9.76
N PRO A 41 2.35 7.41 -9.33
CA PRO A 41 1.09 8.09 -9.62
C PRO A 41 0.77 8.19 -11.13
N LEU A 42 1.78 8.46 -11.96
CA LEU A 42 1.60 8.54 -13.41
C LEU A 42 1.22 7.19 -13.99
N ILE A 43 1.91 6.13 -13.57
CA ILE A 43 1.59 4.76 -13.96
C ILE A 43 0.17 4.40 -13.52
N PHE A 44 -0.22 4.72 -12.29
CA PHE A 44 -1.55 4.45 -11.75
C PHE A 44 -2.65 5.17 -12.51
N VAL A 45 -2.44 6.43 -12.89
CA VAL A 45 -3.37 7.17 -13.75
C VAL A 45 -3.50 6.48 -15.11
N LEU A 46 -2.39 6.07 -15.73
CA LEU A 46 -2.42 5.34 -17.00
C LEU A 46 -3.16 4.00 -16.88
N LEU A 47 -2.94 3.23 -15.81
CA LEU A 47 -3.65 1.98 -15.54
C LEU A 47 -5.15 2.22 -15.30
N CYS A 48 -5.51 3.23 -14.51
CA CYS A 48 -6.91 3.61 -14.27
C CYS A 48 -7.62 4.05 -15.56
N LEU A 49 -6.90 4.72 -16.45
CA LEU A 49 -7.42 5.06 -17.76
C LEU A 49 -7.52 3.79 -18.62
N TYR A 50 -6.47 3.02 -18.82
CA TYR A 50 -6.47 1.94 -19.80
C TYR A 50 -7.36 0.74 -19.40
N LEU A 51 -7.37 0.36 -18.12
CA LEU A 51 -8.04 -0.85 -17.64
C LEU A 51 -9.51 -0.56 -17.32
N ARG A 52 -10.44 -1.15 -18.11
CA ARG A 52 -11.88 -0.86 -18.02
C ARG A 52 -12.46 -1.12 -16.62
N ASP A 53 -12.08 -2.25 -16.02
CA ASP A 53 -12.59 -2.68 -14.72
C ASP A 53 -12.14 -1.72 -13.62
N VAL A 54 -10.85 -1.34 -13.64
CA VAL A 54 -10.26 -0.34 -12.72
C VAL A 54 -10.93 1.01 -12.90
N ARG A 55 -11.03 1.50 -14.15
CA ARG A 55 -11.70 2.77 -14.47
C ARG A 55 -13.11 2.84 -13.90
N SER A 56 -13.88 1.75 -14.05
CA SER A 56 -15.24 1.68 -13.53
C SER A 56 -15.30 1.66 -12.01
N ALA A 57 -14.33 1.03 -11.36
CA ALA A 57 -14.22 0.96 -9.91
C ALA A 57 -13.79 2.30 -9.30
N VAL A 58 -12.98 3.11 -9.99
CA VAL A 58 -12.51 4.43 -9.48
C VAL A 58 -13.70 5.33 -9.20
N ARG A 59 -14.68 5.37 -10.11
CA ARG A 59 -15.90 6.17 -9.93
C ARG A 59 -16.67 5.76 -8.67
N LYS A 60 -16.79 4.44 -8.44
CA LYS A 60 -17.46 3.91 -7.25
C LYS A 60 -16.69 4.22 -5.98
N MET A 61 -15.36 4.13 -6.04
CA MET A 61 -14.47 4.46 -4.92
C MET A 61 -14.64 5.92 -4.50
N LEU A 62 -14.58 6.86 -5.45
CA LEU A 62 -14.72 8.30 -5.19
C LEU A 62 -16.08 8.71 -4.61
N MET A 63 -17.14 7.94 -4.88
CA MET A 63 -18.48 8.18 -4.35
C MET A 63 -18.75 7.48 -3.01
N SER A 64 -17.76 6.76 -2.45
CA SER A 64 -17.95 6.04 -1.20
C SER A 64 -18.08 6.97 0.00
N ARG A 65 -19.00 6.64 0.89
CA ARG A 65 -19.15 7.31 2.19
C ARG A 65 -17.94 7.11 3.10
N ASP A 66 -17.15 6.06 2.84
CA ASP A 66 -15.93 5.75 3.60
C ASP A 66 -14.85 6.83 3.46
N LEU A 67 -14.96 7.71 2.45
CA LEU A 67 -14.09 8.88 2.34
C LEU A 67 -14.14 9.75 3.60
N VAL A 68 -15.32 9.86 4.24
CA VAL A 68 -15.47 10.62 5.49
C VAL A 68 -14.59 10.04 6.58
N ILE A 69 -14.46 8.71 6.66
CA ILE A 69 -13.60 8.04 7.66
C ILE A 69 -12.15 8.45 7.44
N PHE A 70 -11.67 8.37 6.19
CA PHE A 70 -10.29 8.78 5.86
C PHE A 70 -10.04 10.25 6.19
N VAL A 71 -10.94 11.15 5.79
CA VAL A 71 -10.81 12.58 6.09
C VAL A 71 -10.79 12.82 7.61
N SER A 72 -11.67 12.17 8.38
CA SER A 72 -11.69 12.28 9.83
C SER A 72 -10.38 11.79 10.46
N VAL A 73 -9.89 10.61 10.07
CA VAL A 73 -8.64 10.05 10.59
C VAL A 73 -7.44 10.94 10.25
N PHE A 74 -7.40 11.48 9.02
CA PHE A 74 -6.37 12.43 8.60
C PHE A 74 -6.33 13.69 9.48
N PHE A 75 -7.49 14.30 9.76
CA PHE A 75 -7.55 15.49 10.63
C PHE A 75 -7.23 15.18 12.10
N ILE A 76 -7.63 14.00 12.60
CA ILE A 76 -7.26 13.55 13.96
C ILE A 76 -5.74 13.48 14.07
N TRP A 77 -5.06 12.87 13.11
CA TRP A 77 -3.60 12.77 13.12
C TRP A 77 -2.90 14.11 12.95
N LEU A 78 -3.39 14.98 12.07
CA LEU A 78 -2.89 16.36 11.95
C LEU A 78 -2.98 17.11 13.29
N TYR A 79 -4.10 16.96 14.00
CA TYR A 79 -4.28 17.56 15.32
C TYR A 79 -3.27 17.00 16.33
N LEU A 80 -3.15 15.67 16.42
CA LEU A 80 -2.23 15.02 17.36
C LEU A 80 -0.78 15.45 17.13
N TYR A 81 -0.29 15.41 15.89
CA TYR A 81 1.08 15.81 15.54
C TYR A 81 1.35 17.31 15.74
N SER A 82 0.30 18.14 15.59
CA SER A 82 0.40 19.58 15.88
C SER A 82 0.52 19.83 17.38
N VAL A 83 -0.28 19.14 18.20
CA VAL A 83 -0.26 19.28 19.67
C VAL A 83 1.00 18.69 20.28
N SER A 84 1.50 17.56 19.76
CA SER A 84 2.73 16.92 20.23
C SER A 84 4.01 17.57 19.70
N ARG A 85 3.91 18.57 18.80
CA ARG A 85 5.02 19.26 18.16
C ARG A 85 5.92 18.36 17.27
N ASN A 86 5.38 17.24 16.79
CA ASN A 86 6.10 16.30 15.90
C ASN A 86 6.10 16.72 14.43
N GLY A 87 5.46 17.84 14.08
CA GLY A 87 5.42 18.39 12.73
C GLY A 87 4.31 17.76 11.88
N PRO A 88 3.31 18.55 11.41
CA PRO A 88 2.18 18.01 10.65
C PRO A 88 2.58 17.51 9.25
N LEU A 89 3.77 17.88 8.75
CA LEU A 89 4.27 17.45 7.45
C LEU A 89 4.42 15.93 7.38
N PHE A 90 4.86 15.28 8.46
CA PHE A 90 5.01 13.83 8.51
C PHE A 90 3.68 13.08 8.30
N VAL A 91 2.56 13.68 8.73
CA VAL A 91 1.21 13.14 8.48
C VAL A 91 0.88 13.18 7.00
N VAL A 92 1.19 14.29 6.32
CA VAL A 92 0.94 14.45 4.88
C VAL A 92 1.81 13.49 4.07
N GLU A 93 3.09 13.39 4.43
CA GLU A 93 4.03 12.45 3.82
C GLU A 93 3.52 11.03 3.99
N THR A 94 3.22 10.58 5.21
CA THR A 94 2.70 9.23 5.50
C THR A 94 1.37 8.93 4.80
N ALA A 95 0.45 9.90 4.77
CA ALA A 95 -0.84 9.77 4.10
C ALA A 95 -0.65 9.55 2.58
N TYR A 96 0.31 10.25 1.98
CA TYR A 96 0.65 10.10 0.57
C TYR A 96 1.44 8.80 0.32
N PHE A 97 2.53 8.60 1.04
CA PHE A 97 3.37 7.42 1.05
C PHE A 97 3.84 7.12 2.49
N PRO A 98 3.56 5.93 3.04
CA PRO A 98 3.18 4.70 2.33
C PRO A 98 1.68 4.50 2.07
N ALA A 99 0.80 5.19 2.80
CA ALA A 99 -0.60 4.74 2.90
C ALA A 99 -1.37 4.83 1.56
N PHE A 100 -1.42 5.98 0.89
CA PHE A 100 -2.23 6.09 -0.33
C PHE A 100 -1.65 5.30 -1.50
N LEU A 101 -0.36 5.46 -1.83
CA LEU A 101 0.23 4.82 -3.01
C LEU A 101 0.19 3.29 -2.94
N GLU A 102 0.49 2.71 -1.79
CA GLU A 102 0.49 1.26 -1.64
C GLU A 102 -0.92 0.66 -1.65
N GLU A 103 -1.85 1.27 -0.91
CA GLU A 103 -3.24 0.78 -0.89
C GLU A 103 -3.92 0.97 -2.24
N PHE A 104 -3.63 2.07 -2.95
CA PHE A 104 -4.13 2.28 -4.29
C PHE A 104 -3.57 1.23 -5.28
N ASN A 105 -2.29 0.88 -5.17
CA ASN A 105 -1.71 -0.13 -6.05
C ASN A 105 -2.21 -1.54 -5.71
N PHE A 106 -1.85 -2.01 -4.53
CA PHE A 106 -2.04 -3.38 -4.13
C PHE A 106 -3.52 -3.67 -3.88
N ARG A 107 -4.22 -2.89 -3.05
CA ARG A 107 -5.60 -3.23 -2.66
C ARG A 107 -6.61 -2.85 -3.73
N PHE A 108 -6.38 -1.76 -4.44
CA PHE A 108 -7.30 -1.31 -5.48
C PHE A 108 -6.96 -1.83 -6.89
N ILE A 109 -5.88 -1.35 -7.53
CA ILE A 109 -5.59 -1.66 -8.94
C ILE A 109 -5.45 -3.17 -9.15
N MET A 110 -4.58 -3.81 -8.34
CA MET A 110 -4.23 -5.21 -8.50
C MET A 110 -5.42 -6.14 -8.22
N VAL A 111 -6.15 -5.97 -7.12
CA VAL A 111 -7.33 -6.80 -6.82
C VAL A 111 -8.44 -6.60 -7.85
N VAL A 112 -8.76 -5.35 -8.22
CA VAL A 112 -9.83 -5.04 -9.19
C VAL A 112 -9.52 -5.64 -10.55
N PHE A 113 -8.25 -5.61 -10.97
CA PHE A 113 -7.86 -6.18 -12.24
C PHE A 113 -7.83 -7.72 -12.22
N LEU A 114 -7.16 -8.31 -11.22
CA LEU A 114 -6.93 -9.76 -11.17
C LEU A 114 -8.21 -10.56 -10.92
N LYS A 115 -9.20 -10.01 -10.20
CA LYS A 115 -10.44 -10.73 -9.87
C LYS A 115 -11.20 -11.23 -11.10
N ARG A 116 -11.03 -10.59 -12.27
CA ARG A 116 -11.66 -11.02 -13.52
C ARG A 116 -11.08 -12.31 -14.11
N TYR A 117 -9.87 -12.69 -13.69
CA TYR A 117 -9.16 -13.87 -14.19
C TYR A 117 -9.19 -15.02 -13.18
N ILE A 118 -8.98 -14.71 -11.90
CA ILE A 118 -8.79 -15.74 -10.86
C ILE A 118 -9.85 -15.70 -9.76
N GLY A 119 -10.81 -14.78 -9.82
CA GLY A 119 -11.76 -14.54 -8.74
C GLY A 119 -11.18 -13.68 -7.63
N GLU A 120 -12.05 -13.08 -6.84
CA GLU A 120 -11.66 -11.99 -5.93
C GLU A 120 -10.84 -12.47 -4.72
N GLY A 121 -11.24 -13.57 -4.07
CA GLY A 121 -10.48 -14.12 -2.95
C GLY A 121 -9.06 -14.55 -3.34
N ARG A 122 -8.89 -15.15 -4.54
CA ARG A 122 -7.56 -15.51 -5.05
C ARG A 122 -6.74 -14.29 -5.44
N ALA A 123 -7.39 -13.23 -5.94
CA ALA A 123 -6.74 -11.96 -6.22
C ALA A 123 -6.16 -11.31 -4.95
N VAL A 124 -6.91 -11.36 -3.84
CA VAL A 124 -6.43 -10.88 -2.51
C VAL A 124 -5.20 -11.69 -2.06
N VAL A 125 -5.24 -13.02 -2.16
CA VAL A 125 -4.09 -13.87 -1.79
C VAL A 125 -2.86 -13.56 -2.65
N LEU A 126 -3.02 -13.49 -3.98
CA LEU A 126 -1.92 -13.19 -4.89
C LEU A 126 -1.34 -11.79 -4.63
N GLN A 127 -2.19 -10.81 -4.40
CA GLN A 127 -1.78 -9.46 -4.00
C GLN A 127 -0.97 -9.46 -2.71
N SER A 128 -1.40 -10.24 -1.71
CA SER A 128 -0.70 -10.33 -0.42
C SER A 128 0.69 -10.93 -0.54
N LEU A 129 0.85 -11.94 -1.41
CA LEU A 129 2.15 -12.51 -1.73
C LEU A 129 3.05 -11.50 -2.45
N LEU A 130 2.53 -10.78 -3.45
CA LEU A 130 3.28 -9.77 -4.19
C LEU A 130 3.70 -8.59 -3.30
N TYR A 131 2.82 -8.16 -2.39
CA TYR A 131 3.12 -7.15 -1.38
C TYR A 131 4.31 -7.58 -0.53
N SER A 132 4.30 -8.82 -0.05
CA SER A 132 5.35 -9.35 0.82
C SER A 132 6.68 -9.54 0.08
N VAL A 133 6.63 -9.92 -1.20
CA VAL A 133 7.81 -9.92 -2.08
C VAL A 133 8.36 -8.51 -2.25
N ALA A 134 7.50 -7.51 -2.47
CA ALA A 134 7.94 -6.11 -2.59
C ALA A 134 8.61 -5.63 -1.29
N TYR A 135 8.05 -5.98 -0.13
CA TYR A 135 8.59 -5.66 1.19
C TYR A 135 9.84 -6.46 1.57
N SER A 136 10.10 -7.61 0.94
CA SER A 136 11.36 -8.34 1.15
C SER A 136 12.61 -7.50 0.82
N ASN A 137 12.44 -6.35 0.13
CA ASN A 137 13.51 -5.38 -0.05
C ASN A 137 14.18 -4.94 1.26
N TYR A 138 13.42 -4.80 2.35
CA TYR A 138 13.97 -4.35 3.63
C TYR A 138 14.91 -5.41 4.23
N LEU A 139 14.65 -6.69 3.96
CA LEU A 139 15.55 -7.78 4.36
C LEU A 139 16.85 -7.80 3.55
N VAL A 140 16.80 -7.36 2.29
CA VAL A 140 17.94 -7.39 1.37
C VAL A 140 18.82 -6.15 1.51
N PHE A 141 18.21 -4.96 1.59
CA PHE A 141 18.90 -3.67 1.54
C PHE A 141 19.03 -2.99 2.91
N SER A 142 18.22 -3.39 3.89
CA SER A 142 18.23 -2.85 5.26
C SER A 142 18.25 -3.96 6.34
N PRO A 143 19.15 -4.97 6.26
CA PRO A 143 19.08 -6.16 7.11
C PRO A 143 19.27 -5.89 8.62
N THR A 144 19.81 -4.74 9.00
CA THR A 144 19.94 -4.33 10.41
C THR A 144 18.67 -3.71 10.99
N GLY A 145 17.64 -3.49 10.16
CA GLY A 145 16.35 -2.93 10.59
C GLY A 145 15.51 -3.90 11.45
N TYR A 146 15.81 -5.20 11.42
CA TYR A 146 15.12 -6.23 12.20
C TYR A 146 16.11 -7.11 12.97
N PRO A 147 16.13 -7.04 14.31
CA PRO A 147 17.07 -7.84 15.09
C PRO A 147 16.66 -9.32 15.17
N GLY A 148 17.60 -10.23 14.84
CA GLY A 148 17.52 -11.67 15.17
C GLY A 148 16.34 -12.43 14.53
N PHE A 149 15.66 -13.27 15.31
CA PHE A 149 14.56 -14.16 14.88
C PHE A 149 13.31 -13.45 14.32
N TYR A 150 13.23 -12.13 14.44
CA TYR A 150 12.13 -11.34 13.88
C TYR A 150 12.30 -11.10 12.36
N LEU A 151 13.50 -11.34 11.82
CA LEU A 151 13.79 -11.21 10.39
C LEU A 151 12.99 -12.23 9.56
N GLU A 152 12.89 -13.48 10.03
CA GLU A 152 12.14 -14.54 9.37
C GLU A 152 10.61 -14.35 9.49
N LEU A 153 10.16 -13.76 10.61
CA LEU A 153 8.74 -13.45 10.82
C LEU A 153 8.26 -12.28 9.96
N PHE A 154 9.15 -11.36 9.59
CA PHE A 154 8.80 -10.17 8.81
C PHE A 154 7.99 -10.48 7.53
N ILE A 155 8.39 -11.50 6.75
CA ILE A 155 7.64 -11.87 5.54
C ILE A 155 6.24 -12.38 5.90
N ILE A 156 6.14 -13.20 6.93
CA ILE A 156 4.87 -13.79 7.37
C ILE A 156 3.95 -12.68 7.89
N ASP A 157 4.48 -11.73 8.65
CA ASP A 157 3.74 -10.58 9.17
C ASP A 157 3.24 -9.68 8.04
N ASN A 158 4.06 -9.42 7.02
CA ASN A 158 3.63 -8.69 5.83
C ASN A 158 2.55 -9.42 5.04
N ILE A 159 2.65 -10.75 4.90
CA ILE A 159 1.60 -11.56 4.26
C ILE A 159 0.30 -11.43 5.07
N ALA A 160 0.38 -11.57 6.40
CA ALA A 160 -0.78 -11.50 7.29
C ALA A 160 -1.45 -10.13 7.24
N MET A 161 -0.67 -9.05 7.38
CA MET A 161 -1.14 -7.67 7.26
C MET A 161 -1.77 -7.41 5.89
N ALA A 162 -1.14 -7.89 4.81
CA ALA A 162 -1.71 -7.74 3.48
C ALA A 162 -3.01 -8.53 3.29
N CYS A 163 -3.12 -9.72 3.88
CA CYS A 163 -4.36 -10.47 3.89
C CYS A 163 -5.47 -9.75 4.67
N ILE A 164 -5.15 -9.12 5.80
CA ILE A 164 -6.11 -8.36 6.60
C ILE A 164 -6.64 -7.17 5.80
N TYR A 165 -5.77 -6.34 5.22
CA TYR A 165 -6.20 -5.22 4.38
C TYR A 165 -6.96 -5.71 3.14
N GLY A 166 -6.49 -6.79 2.52
CA GLY A 166 -7.20 -7.41 1.40
C GLY A 166 -8.59 -7.93 1.78
N ALA A 167 -8.78 -8.44 3.00
CA ALA A 167 -10.07 -8.87 3.52
C ALA A 167 -11.00 -7.68 3.82
N ILE A 168 -10.47 -6.60 4.40
CA ILE A 168 -11.21 -5.35 4.61
C ILE A 168 -11.67 -4.79 3.26
N TYR A 169 -10.76 -4.68 2.29
CA TYR A 169 -11.08 -4.30 0.93
C TYR A 169 -12.13 -5.23 0.30
N TYR A 170 -12.03 -6.54 0.50
CA TYR A 170 -13.01 -7.51 0.02
C TYR A 170 -14.40 -7.25 0.60
N LEU A 171 -14.52 -6.83 1.86
CA LEU A 171 -15.82 -6.54 2.49
C LEU A 171 -16.36 -5.16 2.10
N ARG A 172 -15.49 -4.15 1.99
CA ARG A 172 -15.88 -2.74 1.80
C ARG A 172 -15.92 -2.30 0.35
N LYS A 173 -15.15 -2.96 -0.52
CA LYS A 173 -14.91 -2.61 -1.93
C LYS A 173 -14.39 -1.19 -2.12
N ASN A 174 -13.66 -0.68 -1.12
CA ASN A 174 -13.10 0.67 -1.09
C ASN A 174 -11.85 0.68 -0.19
N ILE A 175 -10.86 1.49 -0.55
CA ILE A 175 -9.55 1.56 0.14
C ILE A 175 -9.46 2.61 1.25
N TYR A 176 -10.44 3.48 1.46
CA TYR A 176 -10.34 4.57 2.44
C TYR A 176 -10.16 4.05 3.87
N ILE A 177 -10.79 2.92 4.20
CA ILE A 177 -10.58 2.26 5.50
C ILE A 177 -9.18 1.65 5.57
N ASP A 178 -8.74 0.97 4.50
CA ASP A 178 -7.39 0.40 4.43
C ASP A 178 -6.32 1.49 4.59
N ILE A 179 -6.42 2.59 3.84
CA ILE A 179 -5.54 3.77 3.95
C ILE A 179 -5.58 4.32 5.37
N SER A 180 -6.76 4.44 5.98
CA SER A 180 -6.90 4.98 7.35
C SER A 180 -6.18 4.11 8.37
N ILE A 181 -6.31 2.78 8.27
CA ILE A 181 -5.66 1.83 9.16
C ILE A 181 -4.16 1.86 8.91
N HIS A 182 -3.74 1.73 7.65
CA HIS A 182 -2.34 1.69 7.26
C HIS A 182 -1.62 2.98 7.70
N MET A 183 -2.18 4.14 7.40
CA MET A 183 -1.66 5.44 7.87
C MET A 183 -1.61 5.51 9.39
N SER A 184 -2.65 5.03 10.09
CA SER A 184 -2.66 5.07 11.56
C SER A 184 -1.58 4.21 12.17
N LEU A 185 -1.29 3.02 11.62
CA LEU A 185 -0.20 2.18 12.11
C LEU A 185 1.15 2.89 11.96
N TYR A 186 1.41 3.53 10.80
CA TYR A 186 2.62 4.33 10.59
C TYR A 186 2.75 5.52 11.53
N LEU A 187 1.65 6.25 11.75
CA LEU A 187 1.68 7.44 12.60
C LEU A 187 1.68 7.12 14.11
N MET A 188 1.28 5.91 14.49
CA MET A 188 1.34 5.46 15.88
C MET A 188 2.76 5.25 16.37
N ASP A 189 3.72 4.93 15.49
CA ASP A 189 5.10 4.61 15.87
C ASP A 189 5.73 5.68 16.78
N VAL A 190 5.54 6.96 16.44
CA VAL A 190 6.07 8.09 17.22
C VAL A 190 5.51 8.19 18.64
N PHE A 191 4.36 7.57 18.91
CA PHE A 191 3.71 7.58 20.23
C PHE A 191 3.90 6.26 21.02
N LEU A 192 4.52 5.25 20.42
CA LEU A 192 4.77 3.99 21.11
C LEU A 192 5.95 4.14 22.08
N PRO A 193 5.84 3.64 23.33
CA PRO A 193 6.98 3.61 24.23
C PRO A 193 8.08 2.71 23.65
N ALA A 194 9.35 3.02 23.92
CA ALA A 194 10.49 2.26 23.38
C ALA A 194 10.44 0.76 23.68
N SER A 195 9.83 0.36 24.80
CA SER A 195 9.57 -1.05 25.17
C SER A 195 8.62 -1.78 24.21
N MET A 196 7.86 -1.03 23.41
CA MET A 196 6.94 -1.51 22.38
C MET A 196 7.47 -1.22 20.96
N GLY A 197 8.73 -0.82 20.81
CA GLY A 197 9.32 -0.52 19.49
C GLY A 197 9.26 -1.70 18.51
N TRP A 198 9.20 -2.94 19.03
CA TRP A 198 8.97 -4.14 18.20
C TRP A 198 7.64 -4.12 17.45
N ILE A 199 6.61 -3.42 17.95
CA ILE A 199 5.32 -3.29 17.26
C ILE A 199 5.51 -2.49 15.97
N ALA A 200 6.20 -1.36 16.04
CA ALA A 200 6.52 -0.56 14.87
C ALA A 200 7.40 -1.35 13.89
N TYR A 201 8.40 -2.09 14.37
CA TYR A 201 9.11 -3.01 13.50
C TYR A 201 8.14 -4.00 12.83
N ILE A 202 7.17 -4.61 13.50
CA ILE A 202 6.26 -5.55 12.83
C ILE A 202 5.22 -4.86 11.91
N SER A 203 4.71 -3.69 12.28
CA SER A 203 3.59 -3.02 11.59
C SER A 203 4.00 -1.98 10.55
N THR A 204 5.24 -1.47 10.64
CA THR A 204 5.73 -0.31 9.89
C THR A 204 7.22 -0.53 9.60
N PRO A 205 7.58 -1.31 8.57
CA PRO A 205 8.96 -1.35 8.10
C PRO A 205 9.48 0.06 7.84
N VAL A 206 10.47 0.46 8.63
CA VAL A 206 11.22 1.71 8.54
C VAL A 206 12.58 1.42 7.93
#